data_AF-A0A6A0QYM7-F1
#
_entry.id   AF-A0A6A0QYM7-F1
#
_cell.length_a   1.000
_cell.length_b   1.000
_cell.length_c   1.000
_cell.angle_alpha   90.00
_cell.angle_beta   90.00
_cell.angle_gamma   90.00
#
_symmetry.space_group_name_H-M   'P 1'
#
loop_
_entity.id
_entity.type
_entity.pdbx_description
1 polymer ?
#
loop_
_entity_poly.entity_id
_entity_poly.type
_entity_poly.pdbx_seq_one_letter_code
_entity_poly.pdbx_strand_id
1 'polypeptide(L)'
;MIRDLEELLLSVVDASSREFMTEAVRSYYAGAYRAAVVMAVGAGFDDLRRKLEKLSASGAPTQSIIQATKLIGELFEQQKPYERALIEAAGKGVGMISPSQQKKLRTLLDVRNLCAHPSGHISSSEEARDAIASVVDIVLSQPGLMGAVAAKELSTRVTKKSFFPSLGSVEDAFLVVERELELISPQSMGLLAKTLCDEILDCVRDGGESLWLKGLNKDSSELDSLALFIGGMLSLDGPSEAAVLEQIPRLVMEDDADFLTSWLLSVKPSVIRLLDNLDRDRAVTLVESRRDIDKQCIHLVDEWARLNLI
;
A
#
# COMPACT_ATOMS: atom_id res chain seq x y z
N MET A 1 24.58 1.29 8.79
CA MET A 1 24.30 1.60 10.21
C MET A 1 23.99 0.28 10.89
N ILE A 2 24.65 -0.04 12.00
CA ILE A 2 24.33 -1.23 12.79
C ILE A 2 23.02 -0.91 13.51
N ARG A 3 21.98 -1.71 13.28
CA ARG A 3 20.67 -1.57 13.94
C ARG A 3 20.58 -2.56 15.09
N ASP A 4 19.89 -2.13 16.13
CA ASP A 4 19.59 -2.96 17.28
C ASP A 4 18.58 -4.06 16.89
N LEU A 5 18.87 -5.32 17.24
CA LEU A 5 18.02 -6.45 16.86
C LEU A 5 16.72 -6.49 17.67
N GLU A 6 16.72 -5.98 18.89
CA GLU A 6 15.52 -5.87 19.72
C GLU A 6 14.60 -4.77 19.21
N GLU A 7 15.18 -3.65 18.74
CA GLU A 7 14.41 -2.60 18.06
C GLU A 7 13.74 -3.15 16.78
N LEU A 8 14.46 -3.97 15.99
CA LEU A 8 13.90 -4.60 14.80
C LEU A 8 12.70 -5.51 15.13
N LEU A 9 12.69 -6.19 16.28
CA LEU A 9 11.54 -7.02 16.69
C LEU A 9 10.26 -6.19 16.86
N LEU A 10 10.36 -4.94 17.31
CA LEU A 10 9.21 -4.05 17.49
C LEU A 10 8.55 -3.69 16.15
N SER A 11 9.32 -3.70 15.05
CA SER A 11 8.80 -3.42 13.72
C SER A 11 8.07 -4.60 13.07
N VAL A 12 8.20 -5.82 13.60
CA VAL A 12 7.55 -7.01 13.03
C VAL A 12 6.05 -6.93 13.24
N VAL A 13 5.28 -6.90 12.15
CA VAL A 13 3.82 -6.65 12.19
C VAL A 13 3.06 -7.86 12.72
N ASP A 14 3.30 -9.06 12.16
CA ASP A 14 2.58 -10.27 12.53
C ASP A 14 3.12 -10.87 13.85
N ALA A 15 2.22 -11.11 14.81
CA ALA A 15 2.59 -11.61 16.13
C ALA A 15 3.27 -12.99 16.07
N SER A 16 2.79 -13.88 15.20
CA SER A 16 3.36 -15.23 15.05
C SER A 16 4.76 -15.16 14.44
N SER A 17 4.95 -14.29 13.44
CA SER A 17 6.28 -14.00 12.87
C SER A 17 7.22 -13.40 13.91
N ARG A 18 6.72 -12.55 14.82
CA ARG A 18 7.50 -11.94 15.90
C ARG A 18 7.99 -12.98 16.90
N GLU A 19 7.20 -14.00 17.21
CA GLU A 19 7.63 -15.12 18.08
C GLU A 19 8.83 -15.84 17.49
N PHE A 20 8.75 -16.29 16.23
CA PHE A 20 9.88 -16.95 15.56
C PHE A 20 11.10 -16.03 15.44
N MET A 21 10.91 -14.74 15.15
CA MET A 21 12.02 -13.80 15.07
C MET A 21 12.66 -13.55 16.45
N THR A 22 11.87 -13.58 17.53
CA THR A 22 12.39 -13.49 18.90
C THR A 22 13.32 -14.67 19.21
N GLU A 23 12.98 -15.88 18.76
CA GLU A 23 13.86 -17.06 18.88
C GLU A 23 15.13 -16.94 18.04
N ALA A 24 15.02 -16.36 16.84
CA ALA A 24 16.18 -16.07 15.99
C ALA A 24 17.16 -15.10 16.68
N VAL A 25 16.64 -14.01 17.27
CA VAL A 25 17.45 -13.02 18.00
C VAL A 25 18.05 -13.63 19.28
N ARG A 26 17.31 -14.47 20.02
CA ARG A 26 17.88 -15.20 21.17
C ARG A 26 19.02 -16.13 20.76
N SER A 27 18.85 -16.84 19.65
CA SER A 27 19.91 -17.72 19.10
C SER A 27 21.13 -16.93 18.66
N TYR A 28 20.92 -15.74 18.10
CA TYR A 28 21.99 -14.82 17.77
C TYR A 28 22.82 -14.45 19.02
N TYR A 29 22.17 -14.01 20.09
CA TYR A 29 22.86 -13.64 21.34
C TYR A 29 23.51 -14.84 22.06
N ALA A 30 23.01 -16.05 21.83
CA ALA A 30 23.64 -17.28 22.32
C ALA A 30 24.84 -17.74 21.46
N GLY A 31 25.17 -17.04 20.37
CA GLY A 31 26.24 -17.43 19.43
C GLY A 31 25.86 -18.56 18.48
N ALA A 32 24.58 -18.97 18.44
CA ALA A 32 24.06 -19.99 17.56
C ALA A 32 23.65 -19.40 16.18
N TYR A 33 24.61 -18.82 15.46
CA TYR A 33 24.35 -18.04 14.25
C TYR A 33 23.64 -18.81 13.14
N ARG A 34 24.00 -20.09 12.92
CA ARG A 34 23.29 -20.94 11.95
C ARG A 34 21.81 -21.11 12.29
N ALA A 35 21.49 -21.30 13.57
CA ALA A 35 20.11 -21.43 14.03
C ALA A 35 19.35 -20.11 13.87
N ALA A 36 20.00 -18.99 14.21
CA ALA A 36 19.44 -17.65 14.00
C ALA A 36 19.07 -17.40 12.53
N VAL A 37 19.96 -17.72 11.58
CA VAL A 37 19.69 -17.62 10.14
C VAL A 37 18.50 -18.49 9.73
N VAL A 38 18.50 -19.76 10.14
CA VAL A 38 17.43 -20.71 9.76
C VAL A 38 16.07 -20.24 10.23
N MET A 39 15.96 -19.80 11.49
CA MET A 39 14.70 -19.32 12.05
C MET A 39 14.26 -18.00 11.45
N ALA A 40 15.17 -17.03 11.30
CA ALA A 40 14.84 -15.73 10.72
C ALA A 40 14.32 -15.86 9.28
N VAL A 41 15.04 -16.62 8.44
CA VAL A 41 14.67 -16.82 7.04
C VAL A 41 13.40 -17.66 6.92
N GLY A 42 13.21 -18.67 7.77
CA GLY A 42 11.99 -19.45 7.85
C GLY A 42 10.76 -18.59 8.18
N ALA A 43 10.85 -17.75 9.22
CA ALA A 43 9.80 -16.81 9.59
C ALA A 43 9.44 -15.85 8.43
N GLY A 44 10.45 -15.34 7.73
CA GLY A 44 10.25 -14.51 6.53
C GLY A 44 9.45 -15.19 5.43
N PHE A 45 9.79 -16.42 5.05
CA PHE A 45 9.09 -17.11 3.97
C PHE A 45 7.67 -17.52 4.35
N ASP A 46 7.47 -17.92 5.61
CA ASP A 46 6.15 -18.27 6.13
C ASP A 46 5.22 -17.04 6.20
N ASP A 47 5.74 -15.89 6.62
CA ASP A 47 5.00 -14.62 6.61
C ASP A 47 4.67 -14.15 5.17
N LEU A 48 5.64 -14.23 4.25
CA LEU A 48 5.44 -13.91 2.84
C LEU A 48 4.35 -14.79 2.20
N ARG A 49 4.30 -16.09 2.55
CA ARG A 49 3.23 -17.01 2.12
C ARG A 49 1.87 -16.57 2.66
N ARG A 50 1.75 -16.27 3.95
CA ARG A 50 0.51 -15.75 4.54
C ARG A 50 0.05 -14.45 3.88
N LYS A 51 0.98 -13.57 3.54
CA LYS A 51 0.67 -12.32 2.80
C LYS A 51 0.10 -12.59 1.41
N LEU A 52 0.64 -13.57 0.70
CA LEU A 52 0.10 -14.01 -0.59
C LEU A 52 -1.32 -14.57 -0.43
N GLU A 53 -1.58 -15.36 0.62
CA GLU A 53 -2.92 -15.89 0.92
C GLU A 53 -3.93 -14.78 1.23
N LYS A 54 -3.54 -13.80 2.07
CA LYS A 54 -4.37 -12.62 2.36
C LYS A 54 -4.69 -11.82 1.10
N LEU A 55 -3.70 -11.64 0.22
CA LEU A 55 -3.88 -10.97 -1.07
C LEU A 55 -4.86 -11.73 -1.97
N SER A 56 -4.78 -13.06 -2.02
CA SER A 56 -5.74 -13.88 -2.77
C SER A 56 -7.16 -13.88 -2.18
N ALA A 57 -7.30 -13.57 -0.89
CA ALA A 57 -8.60 -13.43 -0.24
C ALA A 57 -9.22 -12.03 -0.39
N SER A 58 -8.48 -11.06 -0.96
CA SER A 58 -9.00 -9.73 -1.28
C SER A 58 -10.09 -9.83 -2.37
N GLY A 59 -11.07 -8.93 -2.37
CA GLY A 59 -12.34 -9.10 -3.11
C GLY A 59 -12.28 -9.18 -4.65
N ALA A 60 -11.10 -9.21 -5.28
CA ALA A 60 -10.91 -9.44 -6.71
C ALA A 60 -9.44 -9.80 -7.07
N PRO A 61 -8.93 -10.99 -6.71
CA PRO A 61 -7.54 -11.32 -7.00
C PRO A 61 -7.36 -11.60 -8.50
N THR A 62 -6.26 -11.13 -9.07
CA THR A 62 -5.86 -11.46 -10.44
C THR A 62 -5.59 -12.95 -10.61
N GLN A 63 -5.70 -13.45 -11.84
CA GLN A 63 -5.45 -14.85 -12.16
C GLN A 63 -4.03 -15.31 -11.74
N SER A 64 -3.04 -14.42 -11.81
CA SER A 64 -1.67 -14.71 -11.37
C SER A 64 -1.58 -14.91 -9.85
N ILE A 65 -2.30 -14.11 -9.05
CA ILE A 65 -2.40 -14.28 -7.59
C ILE A 65 -3.09 -15.59 -7.23
N ILE A 66 -4.20 -15.92 -7.90
CA ILE A 66 -4.93 -17.17 -7.66
C ILE A 66 -4.02 -18.38 -7.96
N GLN A 67 -3.34 -18.37 -9.11
CA GLN A 67 -2.43 -19.45 -9.51
C GLN A 67 -1.24 -19.59 -8.57
N ALA A 68 -0.62 -18.46 -8.20
CA ALA A 68 0.49 -18.44 -7.24
C ALA A 68 0.06 -19.01 -5.89
N THR A 69 -1.06 -18.52 -5.34
CA THR A 69 -1.55 -18.96 -4.04
C THR A 69 -1.88 -20.44 -4.03
N LYS A 70 -2.55 -20.94 -5.08
CA LYS A 70 -2.84 -22.37 -5.23
C LYS A 70 -1.57 -23.22 -5.28
N LEU A 71 -0.61 -22.85 -6.13
CA LEU A 71 0.66 -23.58 -6.26
C LEU A 71 1.42 -23.63 -4.93
N ILE A 72 1.55 -22.49 -4.25
CA ILE A 72 2.28 -22.41 -2.99
C ILE A 72 1.55 -23.15 -1.86
N GLY A 73 0.21 -23.05 -1.81
CA GLY A 73 -0.62 -23.81 -0.88
C GLY A 73 -0.44 -25.32 -1.04
N GLU A 74 -0.50 -25.84 -2.27
CA GLU A 74 -0.28 -27.26 -2.56
C GLU A 74 1.12 -27.75 -2.14
N LEU A 75 2.16 -26.95 -2.41
CA LEU A 75 3.53 -27.29 -1.98
C LEU A 75 3.65 -27.30 -0.45
N PHE A 76 3.05 -26.31 0.22
CA PHE A 76 3.06 -26.19 1.67
C PHE A 76 2.35 -27.36 2.35
N GLU A 77 1.13 -27.71 1.90
CA GLU A 77 0.35 -28.84 2.41
C GLU A 77 1.08 -30.17 2.24
N GLN A 78 1.80 -30.34 1.13
CA GLN A 78 2.60 -31.53 0.84
C GLN A 78 3.97 -31.53 1.51
N GLN A 79 4.29 -30.51 2.33
CA GLN A 79 5.60 -30.32 2.96
C GLN A 79 6.77 -30.33 1.96
N LYS A 80 6.52 -29.84 0.74
CA LYS A 80 7.54 -29.68 -0.30
C LYS A 80 8.20 -28.30 -0.19
N PRO A 81 9.47 -28.17 -0.59
CA PRO A 81 10.11 -26.86 -0.69
C PRO A 81 9.30 -25.93 -1.60
N TYR A 82 8.88 -24.79 -1.07
CA TYR A 82 8.03 -23.81 -1.76
C TYR A 82 8.70 -22.45 -1.90
N GLU A 83 9.80 -22.20 -1.19
CA GLU A 83 10.38 -20.88 -0.99
C GLU A 83 10.92 -20.29 -2.29
N ARG A 84 11.56 -21.11 -3.15
CA ARG A 84 11.99 -20.64 -4.48
C ARG A 84 10.80 -20.25 -5.35
N ALA A 85 9.76 -21.08 -5.39
CA ALA A 85 8.55 -20.80 -6.17
C ALA A 85 7.85 -19.54 -5.64
N LEU A 86 7.81 -19.36 -4.33
CA LEU A 86 7.24 -18.19 -3.67
C LEU A 86 7.99 -16.91 -4.04
N ILE A 87 9.34 -16.93 -4.07
CA ILE A 87 10.14 -15.77 -4.51
C ILE A 87 9.85 -15.41 -5.97
N GLU A 88 9.71 -16.39 -6.86
CA GLU A 88 9.37 -16.12 -8.27
C GLU A 88 7.97 -15.54 -8.43
N ALA A 89 7.00 -16.13 -7.74
CA ALA A 89 5.62 -15.68 -7.75
C ALA A 89 5.49 -14.27 -7.15
N ALA A 90 6.03 -14.05 -5.95
CA ALA A 90 6.00 -12.75 -5.25
C ALA A 90 6.72 -11.66 -6.06
N GLY A 91 7.79 -12.00 -6.78
CA GLY A 91 8.49 -11.07 -7.66
C GLY A 91 7.74 -10.81 -8.96
N LYS A 92 8.03 -11.61 -10.00
CA LYS A 92 7.54 -11.36 -11.36
C LYS A 92 6.05 -11.65 -11.57
N GLY A 93 5.49 -12.59 -10.80
CA GLY A 93 4.10 -13.01 -10.99
C GLY A 93 3.10 -12.01 -10.40
N VAL A 94 3.35 -11.60 -9.16
CA VAL A 94 2.43 -10.82 -8.32
C VAL A 94 2.98 -9.43 -8.02
N GLY A 95 4.29 -9.18 -8.14
CA GLY A 95 4.85 -7.85 -7.88
C GLY A 95 4.77 -7.39 -6.42
N MET A 96 4.73 -8.33 -5.47
CA MET A 96 4.79 -8.09 -4.02
C MET A 96 6.17 -7.56 -3.57
N ILE A 97 7.22 -7.92 -4.31
CA ILE A 97 8.60 -7.55 -4.02
C ILE A 97 9.30 -7.02 -5.29
N SER A 98 10.19 -6.05 -5.11
CA SER A 98 11.02 -5.49 -6.17
C SER A 98 12.10 -6.49 -6.65
N PRO A 99 12.70 -6.29 -7.84
CA PRO A 99 13.75 -7.17 -8.34
C PRO A 99 14.99 -7.25 -7.42
N SER A 100 15.34 -6.17 -6.72
CA SER A 100 16.45 -6.15 -5.76
C SER A 100 16.12 -6.97 -4.51
N GLN A 101 14.91 -6.82 -3.97
CA GLN A 101 14.41 -7.63 -2.85
C GLN A 101 14.34 -9.11 -3.25
N GLN A 102 13.86 -9.42 -4.46
CA GLN A 102 13.83 -10.78 -5.00
C GLN A 102 15.24 -11.41 -5.01
N LYS A 103 16.24 -10.69 -5.51
CA LYS A 103 17.64 -11.13 -5.50
C LYS A 103 18.14 -11.38 -4.08
N LYS A 104 17.87 -10.46 -3.15
CA LYS A 104 18.29 -10.59 -1.75
C LYS A 104 17.65 -11.80 -1.07
N LEU A 105 16.34 -12.03 -1.26
CA LEU A 105 15.66 -13.21 -0.71
C LEU A 105 16.20 -14.53 -1.27
N ARG A 106 16.59 -14.59 -2.55
CA ARG A 106 17.29 -15.77 -3.09
C ARG A 106 18.62 -16.02 -2.39
N THR A 107 19.42 -14.98 -2.18
CA THR A 107 20.68 -15.09 -1.44
C THR A 107 20.46 -15.58 -0.01
N LEU A 108 19.47 -15.03 0.69
CA LEU A 108 19.13 -15.46 2.06
C LEU A 108 18.66 -16.90 2.12
N LEU A 109 17.90 -17.36 1.11
CA LEU A 109 17.49 -18.75 0.99
C LEU A 109 18.70 -19.68 0.80
N ASP A 110 19.65 -19.31 -0.05
CA ASP A 110 20.87 -20.09 -0.28
C ASP A 110 21.72 -20.19 1.01
N VAL A 111 21.89 -19.06 1.73
CA VAL A 111 22.59 -19.03 3.03
C VAL A 111 21.87 -19.88 4.08
N ARG A 112 20.53 -19.82 4.13
CA ARG A 112 19.75 -20.69 5.02
C ARG A 112 19.98 -22.17 4.71
N ASN A 113 20.00 -22.55 3.43
CA ASN A 113 20.23 -23.95 3.05
C ASN A 113 21.62 -24.42 3.48
N LEU A 114 22.65 -23.59 3.34
CA LEU A 114 23.99 -23.87 3.85
C LEU A 114 23.98 -24.06 5.37
N CYS A 115 23.23 -23.21 6.10
CA CYS A 115 23.11 -23.28 7.56
C CYS A 115 22.30 -24.50 8.05
N ALA A 116 21.28 -24.93 7.31
CA ALA A 116 20.39 -26.03 7.71
C ALA A 116 20.99 -27.43 7.48
N HIS A 117 21.90 -27.57 6.53
CA HIS A 117 22.56 -28.84 6.21
C HIS A 117 23.97 -28.92 6.81
N PRO A 118 24.51 -30.13 7.07
CA PRO A 118 25.90 -30.32 7.49
C PRO A 118 26.87 -30.10 6.31
N SER A 119 26.85 -28.89 5.75
CA SER A 119 27.62 -28.48 4.56
C SER A 119 29.08 -28.12 4.88
N GLY A 120 29.43 -28.03 6.16
CA GLY A 120 30.70 -27.44 6.61
C GLY A 120 30.68 -25.91 6.70
N HIS A 121 29.56 -25.26 6.36
CA HIS A 121 29.42 -23.81 6.47
C HIS A 121 29.43 -23.35 7.93
N ILE A 122 30.24 -22.33 8.21
CA ILE A 122 30.33 -21.67 9.51
C ILE A 122 29.75 -20.27 9.34
N SER A 123 28.54 -20.07 9.87
CA SER A 123 27.87 -18.78 9.83
C SER A 123 28.51 -17.80 10.83
N SER A 124 28.75 -16.58 10.38
CA SER A 124 29.29 -15.49 11.22
C SER A 124 28.18 -14.69 11.90
N SER A 125 28.55 -13.89 12.89
CA SER A 125 27.63 -12.91 13.51
C SER A 125 27.07 -11.93 12.47
N GLU A 126 27.87 -11.49 11.51
CA GLU A 126 27.39 -10.53 10.51
C GLU A 126 26.44 -11.18 9.51
N GLU A 127 26.66 -12.45 9.15
CA GLU A 127 25.74 -13.18 8.27
C GLU A 127 24.38 -13.39 8.95
N ALA A 128 24.36 -13.76 10.24
CA ALA A 128 23.12 -13.87 11.00
C ALA A 128 22.41 -12.52 11.18
N ARG A 129 23.16 -11.45 11.46
CA ARG A 129 22.58 -10.10 11.58
C ARG A 129 22.00 -9.61 10.24
N ASP A 130 22.71 -9.84 9.14
CA ASP A 130 22.24 -9.50 7.80
C ASP A 130 20.95 -10.26 7.46
N ALA A 131 20.87 -11.56 7.80
CA ALA A 131 19.67 -12.35 7.59
C ALA A 131 18.47 -11.82 8.39
N ILE A 132 18.64 -11.56 9.69
CA ILE A 132 17.58 -11.01 10.55
C ILE A 132 17.11 -9.66 9.99
N ALA A 133 18.04 -8.71 9.83
CA ALA A 133 17.71 -7.36 9.41
C ALA A 133 17.06 -7.31 8.03
N SER A 134 17.58 -8.08 7.07
CA SER A 134 17.06 -8.09 5.71
C SER A 134 15.66 -8.71 5.63
N VAL A 135 15.41 -9.79 6.35
CA VAL A 135 14.07 -10.42 6.36
C VAL A 135 13.04 -9.52 7.03
N VAL A 136 13.42 -8.84 8.13
CA VAL A 136 12.55 -7.86 8.78
C VAL A 136 12.17 -6.77 7.80
N ASP A 137 13.14 -6.11 7.18
CA ASP A 137 12.88 -4.98 6.27
C ASP A 137 12.04 -5.37 5.05
N ILE A 138 12.40 -6.49 4.41
CA ILE A 138 11.81 -6.88 3.14
C ILE A 138 10.43 -7.46 3.36
N VAL A 139 10.22 -8.20 4.44
CA VAL A 139 9.00 -8.97 4.67
C VAL A 139 8.32 -8.57 5.95
N LEU A 140 8.91 -8.81 7.11
CA LEU A 140 8.16 -8.88 8.37
C LEU A 140 7.64 -7.53 8.88
N SER A 141 8.33 -6.44 8.54
CA SER A 141 7.89 -5.08 8.89
C SER A 141 6.84 -4.52 7.94
N GLN A 142 6.53 -5.23 6.86
CA GLN A 142 5.56 -4.78 5.86
C GLN A 142 4.16 -5.26 6.27
N PRO A 143 3.14 -4.39 6.33
CA PRO A 143 1.80 -4.79 6.80
C PRO A 143 1.06 -5.70 5.81
N GLY A 144 1.18 -5.41 4.51
CA GLY A 144 0.78 -6.26 3.40
C GLY A 144 1.75 -6.02 2.25
N LEU A 145 2.42 -7.06 1.75
CA LEU A 145 3.31 -6.91 0.60
C LEU A 145 2.48 -6.82 -0.67
N MET A 146 2.00 -5.61 -0.90
CA MET A 146 1.14 -5.19 -1.98
C MET A 146 1.92 -4.11 -2.72
N GLY A 147 2.63 -4.56 -3.77
CA GLY A 147 3.37 -3.70 -4.68
C GLY A 147 2.47 -3.12 -5.78
N ALA A 148 3.01 -2.93 -6.97
CA ALA A 148 2.32 -2.33 -8.11
C ALA A 148 1.01 -3.05 -8.52
N VAL A 149 0.95 -4.38 -8.40
CA VAL A 149 -0.24 -5.15 -8.77
C VAL A 149 -1.38 -4.87 -7.81
N ALA A 150 -1.10 -4.76 -6.52
CA ALA A 150 -2.12 -4.48 -5.52
C ALA A 150 -2.62 -3.04 -5.60
N ALA A 151 -1.76 -2.08 -5.91
CA ALA A 151 -2.20 -0.72 -6.22
C ALA A 151 -3.19 -0.72 -7.39
N LYS A 152 -2.90 -1.49 -8.45
CA LYS A 152 -3.79 -1.66 -9.61
C LYS A 152 -5.06 -2.46 -9.30
N GLU A 153 -4.97 -3.48 -8.46
CA GLU A 153 -6.15 -4.24 -8.03
C GLU A 153 -7.06 -3.40 -7.14
N LEU A 154 -6.48 -2.61 -6.25
CA LEU A 154 -7.22 -1.66 -5.43
C LEU A 154 -7.90 -0.62 -6.31
N SER A 155 -7.21 -0.01 -7.28
CA SER A 155 -7.82 0.93 -8.22
C SER A 155 -9.01 0.28 -8.97
N THR A 156 -8.81 -0.94 -9.50
CA THR A 156 -9.87 -1.74 -10.14
C THR A 156 -11.03 -2.10 -9.20
N ARG A 157 -10.80 -2.23 -7.89
CA ARG A 157 -11.88 -2.47 -6.92
C ARG A 157 -12.63 -1.18 -6.61
N VAL A 158 -11.94 -0.05 -6.49
CA VAL A 158 -12.54 1.26 -6.21
C VAL A 158 -13.55 1.66 -7.29
N THR A 159 -13.32 1.29 -8.55
CA THR A 159 -14.27 1.56 -9.64
C THR A 159 -15.59 0.79 -9.52
N LYS A 160 -15.66 -0.27 -8.69
CA LYS A 160 -16.90 -1.02 -8.50
C LYS A 160 -17.88 -0.24 -7.63
N LYS A 161 -19.14 -0.14 -8.08
CA LYS A 161 -20.24 0.50 -7.31
C LYS A 161 -20.41 -0.05 -5.90
N SER A 162 -20.07 -1.32 -5.67
CA SER A 162 -20.16 -1.97 -4.37
C SER A 162 -18.99 -1.68 -3.42
N PHE A 163 -17.97 -0.93 -3.86
CA PHE A 163 -16.78 -0.66 -3.05
C PHE A 163 -17.12 0.14 -1.79
N PHE A 164 -18.00 1.12 -1.94
CA PHE A 164 -18.62 1.83 -0.82
C PHE A 164 -20.07 1.34 -0.65
N PRO A 165 -20.32 0.26 0.11
CA PRO A 165 -21.60 -0.45 0.12
C PRO A 165 -22.78 0.37 0.67
N SER A 166 -22.52 1.39 1.48
CA SER A 166 -23.51 2.41 1.85
C SER A 166 -22.79 3.63 2.41
N LEU A 167 -22.70 4.70 1.63
CA LEU A 167 -22.21 6.01 2.11
C LEU A 167 -23.30 6.65 2.97
N GLY A 168 -23.36 6.27 4.26
CA GLY A 168 -24.18 6.96 5.25
C GLY A 168 -23.62 8.34 5.56
N SER A 169 -22.29 8.48 5.44
CA SER A 169 -21.49 9.66 5.73
C SER A 169 -20.13 9.58 4.99
N VAL A 170 -19.34 10.65 4.99
CA VAL A 170 -17.97 10.62 4.41
C VAL A 170 -16.97 10.00 5.37
N GLU A 171 -17.26 10.05 6.67
CA GLU A 171 -16.56 9.34 7.73
C GLU A 171 -16.54 7.82 7.49
N ASP A 172 -17.65 7.25 7.02
CA ASP A 172 -17.71 5.84 6.63
C ASP A 172 -16.77 5.54 5.44
N ALA A 173 -16.66 6.47 4.49
CA ALA A 173 -15.74 6.33 3.35
C ALA A 173 -14.28 6.38 3.82
N PHE A 174 -13.93 7.27 4.75
CA PHE A 174 -12.58 7.35 5.32
C PHE A 174 -12.16 6.06 6.01
N LEU A 175 -13.04 5.45 6.82
CA LEU A 175 -12.75 4.16 7.48
C LEU A 175 -12.49 3.03 6.48
N VAL A 176 -13.24 3.00 5.37
CA VAL A 176 -13.01 2.04 4.28
C VAL A 176 -11.66 2.30 3.63
N VAL A 177 -11.32 3.56 3.33
CA VAL A 177 -10.04 3.93 2.71
C VAL A 177 -8.87 3.56 3.62
N GLU A 178 -8.92 3.92 4.91
CA GLU A 178 -7.87 3.60 5.88
C GLU A 178 -7.57 2.10 5.93
N ARG A 179 -8.62 1.28 6.09
CA ARG A 179 -8.49 -0.19 6.12
C ARG A 179 -7.92 -0.77 4.83
N GLU A 180 -8.28 -0.20 3.68
CA GLU A 180 -7.77 -0.66 2.38
C GLU A 180 -6.31 -0.26 2.18
N LEU A 181 -5.89 0.90 2.70
CA LEU A 181 -4.50 1.36 2.66
C LEU A 181 -3.59 0.62 3.64
N GLU A 182 -4.10 0.07 4.76
CA GLU A 182 -3.33 -0.82 5.65
C GLU A 182 -2.74 -2.03 4.89
N LEU A 183 -3.42 -2.46 3.82
CA LEU A 183 -2.99 -3.57 3.00
C LEU A 183 -1.89 -3.16 2.01
N ILE A 184 -1.72 -1.86 1.74
CA ILE A 184 -0.80 -1.33 0.73
C ILE A 184 0.53 -0.94 1.37
N SER A 185 1.64 -1.34 0.73
CA SER A 185 2.97 -0.94 1.18
C SER A 185 3.20 0.57 0.98
N PRO A 186 3.86 1.28 1.93
CA PRO A 186 4.15 2.71 1.79
C PRO A 186 4.85 3.08 0.47
N GLN A 187 5.73 2.21 -0.03
CA GLN A 187 6.48 2.43 -1.28
C GLN A 187 5.59 2.37 -2.53
N SER A 188 4.37 1.84 -2.42
CA SER A 188 3.42 1.71 -3.52
C SER A 188 2.36 2.82 -3.54
N MET A 189 2.32 3.67 -2.51
CA MET A 189 1.34 4.77 -2.40
C MET A 189 1.45 5.75 -3.57
N GLY A 190 2.66 6.12 -3.97
CA GLY A 190 2.88 7.01 -5.12
C GLY A 190 2.34 6.45 -6.43
N LEU A 191 2.51 5.14 -6.66
CA LEU A 191 1.96 4.48 -7.83
C LEU A 191 0.42 4.40 -7.78
N LEU A 192 -0.14 4.05 -6.61
CA LEU A 192 -1.59 4.02 -6.41
C LEU A 192 -2.22 5.39 -6.68
N ALA A 193 -1.67 6.46 -6.08
CA ALA A 193 -2.17 7.82 -6.28
C ALA A 193 -2.13 8.22 -7.75
N LYS A 194 -1.02 7.94 -8.45
CA LYS A 194 -0.91 8.19 -9.89
C LYS A 194 -1.96 7.40 -10.69
N THR A 195 -2.11 6.10 -10.43
CA THR A 195 -3.08 5.26 -11.15
C THR A 195 -4.52 5.74 -10.94
N LEU A 196 -4.90 6.11 -9.72
CA LEU A 196 -6.22 6.65 -9.43
C LEU A 196 -6.44 8.00 -10.14
N CYS A 197 -5.45 8.90 -10.15
CA CYS A 197 -5.53 10.14 -10.91
C CYS A 197 -5.74 9.87 -12.40
N ASP A 198 -4.94 8.99 -13.00
CA ASP A 198 -5.03 8.66 -14.43
C ASP A 198 -6.41 8.03 -14.75
N GLU A 199 -6.93 7.13 -13.92
CA GLU A 199 -8.27 6.54 -14.07
C GLU A 199 -9.40 7.58 -13.96
N ILE A 200 -9.28 8.55 -13.04
CA ILE A 200 -10.25 9.66 -12.93
C ILE A 200 -10.25 10.51 -14.20
N LEU A 201 -9.07 10.86 -14.71
CA LEU A 201 -8.94 11.68 -15.92
C LEU A 201 -9.51 10.98 -17.15
N ASP A 202 -9.25 9.68 -17.29
CA ASP A 202 -9.83 8.88 -18.36
C ASP A 202 -11.36 8.81 -18.23
N CYS A 203 -11.89 8.64 -17.02
CA CYS A 203 -13.33 8.69 -16.77
C CYS A 203 -13.96 10.04 -17.17
N VAL A 204 -13.31 11.17 -16.85
CA VAL A 204 -13.79 12.51 -17.24
C VAL A 204 -13.76 12.68 -18.77
N ARG A 205 -12.68 12.24 -19.44
CA ARG A 205 -12.53 12.30 -20.90
C ARG A 205 -13.58 11.47 -21.64
N ASP A 206 -13.97 10.34 -21.06
CA ASP A 206 -15.02 9.47 -21.59
C ASP A 206 -16.44 9.99 -21.31
N GLY A 207 -16.57 11.20 -20.72
CA GLY A 207 -17.85 11.84 -20.43
C GLY A 207 -18.48 11.37 -19.12
N GLY A 208 -17.70 10.76 -18.23
CA GLY A 208 -18.11 10.42 -16.87
C GLY A 208 -18.48 11.67 -16.07
N GLU A 209 -19.60 11.58 -15.35
CA GLU A 209 -20.11 12.68 -14.53
C GLU A 209 -20.21 12.27 -13.06
N SER A 210 -19.96 13.22 -12.17
CA SER A 210 -20.19 13.05 -10.74
C SER A 210 -21.68 13.13 -10.45
N LEU A 211 -22.23 12.09 -9.81
CA LEU A 211 -23.63 12.05 -9.38
C LEU A 211 -23.78 12.69 -8.00
N TRP A 212 -22.77 12.53 -7.16
CA TRP A 212 -22.70 13.08 -5.81
C TRP A 212 -22.78 14.61 -5.79
N LEU A 213 -22.05 15.28 -6.67
CA LEU A 213 -22.08 16.76 -6.80
C LEU A 213 -23.36 17.30 -7.47
N LYS A 214 -24.19 16.42 -8.06
CA LYS A 214 -25.50 16.80 -8.61
C LYS A 214 -26.65 16.58 -7.62
N GLY A 215 -26.38 16.03 -6.42
CA GLY A 215 -27.43 15.63 -5.48
C GLY A 215 -28.33 14.51 -6.02
N LEU A 216 -27.88 13.80 -7.07
CA LEU A 216 -28.64 12.77 -7.76
C LEU A 216 -28.19 11.40 -7.25
N ASN A 217 -28.94 10.86 -6.29
CA ASN A 217 -28.92 9.46 -5.85
C ASN A 217 -27.86 9.05 -4.79
N LYS A 218 -28.17 8.02 -4.01
CA LYS A 218 -27.29 7.44 -2.96
C LYS A 218 -26.22 6.48 -3.49
N ASP A 219 -26.31 6.12 -4.77
CA ASP A 219 -25.36 5.22 -5.43
C ASP A 219 -24.22 6.06 -6.03
N SER A 220 -22.97 5.82 -5.63
CA SER A 220 -21.81 6.51 -6.20
C SER A 220 -21.56 6.10 -7.65
N SER A 221 -21.24 7.06 -8.52
CA SER A 221 -20.67 6.75 -9.84
C SER A 221 -19.24 6.21 -9.69
N GLU A 222 -18.68 5.64 -10.76
CA GLU A 222 -17.27 5.25 -10.80
C GLU A 222 -16.36 6.43 -10.47
N LEU A 223 -16.63 7.59 -11.08
CA LEU A 223 -15.93 8.85 -10.83
C LEU A 223 -16.03 9.27 -9.35
N ASP A 224 -17.21 9.14 -8.75
CA ASP A 224 -17.42 9.50 -7.33
C ASP A 224 -16.63 8.57 -6.40
N SER A 225 -16.64 7.26 -6.65
CA SER A 225 -15.87 6.29 -5.84
C SER A 225 -14.37 6.56 -5.92
N LEU A 226 -13.84 6.83 -7.12
CA LEU A 226 -12.44 7.17 -7.32
C LEU A 226 -12.07 8.48 -6.61
N ALA A 227 -12.89 9.53 -6.77
CA ALA A 227 -12.68 10.84 -6.14
C ALA A 227 -12.73 10.76 -4.60
N LEU A 228 -13.68 10.00 -4.05
CA LEU A 228 -13.78 9.74 -2.60
C LEU A 228 -12.54 9.01 -2.08
N PHE A 229 -12.05 8.00 -2.82
CA PHE A 229 -10.89 7.24 -2.39
C PHE A 229 -9.62 8.11 -2.35
N ILE A 230 -9.36 8.89 -3.39
CA ILE A 230 -8.17 9.76 -3.45
C ILE A 230 -8.27 10.95 -2.48
N GLY A 231 -9.47 11.47 -2.23
CA GLY A 231 -9.73 12.43 -1.15
C GLY A 231 -9.44 11.81 0.22
N GLY A 232 -9.85 10.56 0.43
CA GLY A 232 -9.51 9.74 1.59
C GLY A 232 -8.01 9.63 1.83
N MET A 233 -7.25 9.32 0.79
CA MET A 233 -5.79 9.24 0.85
C MET A 233 -5.14 10.56 1.28
N LEU A 234 -5.67 11.71 0.83
CA LEU A 234 -5.16 13.05 1.14
C LEU A 234 -5.46 13.48 2.59
N SER A 235 -6.60 13.04 3.13
CA SER A 235 -7.01 13.31 4.52
C SER A 235 -6.22 12.50 5.54
N LEU A 236 -5.62 11.37 5.15
CA LEU A 236 -4.80 10.53 6.01
C LEU A 236 -3.34 11.03 6.02
N ASP A 237 -2.81 11.36 7.20
CA ASP A 237 -1.42 11.82 7.35
C ASP A 237 -0.41 10.74 6.94
N GLY A 238 0.75 11.15 6.41
CA GLY A 238 1.89 10.26 6.17
C GLY A 238 2.09 9.87 4.69
N PRO A 239 2.44 8.61 4.37
CA PRO A 239 2.81 8.21 3.00
C PRO A 239 1.70 8.37 1.96
N SER A 240 0.42 8.22 2.34
CA SER A 240 -0.74 8.39 1.47
C SER A 240 -0.93 9.85 1.08
N GLU A 241 -0.90 10.77 2.06
CA GLU A 241 -0.95 12.21 1.83
C GLU A 241 0.17 12.64 0.88
N ALA A 242 1.42 12.30 1.23
CA ALA A 242 2.58 12.68 0.43
C ALA A 242 2.45 12.24 -1.03
N ALA A 243 1.95 11.02 -1.26
CA ALA A 243 1.71 10.47 -2.59
C ALA A 243 0.67 11.27 -3.40
N VAL A 244 -0.42 11.72 -2.78
CA VAL A 244 -1.42 12.55 -3.46
C VAL A 244 -0.89 13.95 -3.72
N LEU A 245 -0.20 14.55 -2.74
CA LEU A 245 0.40 15.90 -2.88
C LEU A 245 1.36 15.98 -4.07
N GLU A 246 2.15 14.93 -4.32
CA GLU A 246 3.04 14.85 -5.48
C GLU A 246 2.31 14.91 -6.83
N GLN A 247 1.02 14.54 -6.89
CA GLN A 247 0.23 14.61 -8.13
C GLN A 247 -0.37 16.00 -8.38
N ILE A 248 -0.57 16.82 -7.33
CA ILE A 248 -1.36 18.05 -7.43
C ILE A 248 -0.80 19.06 -8.44
N PRO A 249 0.51 19.36 -8.50
CA PRO A 249 1.05 20.30 -9.50
C PRO A 249 0.73 19.88 -10.95
N ARG A 250 0.80 18.58 -11.24
CA ARG A 250 0.41 18.04 -12.55
C ARG A 250 -1.08 18.26 -12.81
N LEU A 251 -1.94 17.91 -11.84
CA LEU A 251 -3.39 18.03 -11.98
C LEU A 251 -3.83 19.50 -12.13
N VAL A 252 -3.18 20.43 -11.43
CA VAL A 252 -3.47 21.86 -11.57
C VAL A 252 -3.29 22.32 -13.02
N MET A 253 -2.38 21.72 -13.78
CA MET A 253 -2.07 22.14 -15.14
C MET A 253 -2.89 21.45 -16.24
N GLU A 254 -3.65 20.40 -15.92
CA GLU A 254 -4.47 19.65 -16.87
C GLU A 254 -5.93 20.13 -16.84
N ASP A 255 -6.46 20.62 -17.97
CA ASP A 255 -7.84 21.15 -18.05
C ASP A 255 -8.89 20.06 -17.74
N ASP A 256 -8.65 18.81 -18.18
CA ASP A 256 -9.51 17.66 -17.87
C ASP A 256 -9.51 17.32 -16.36
N ALA A 257 -8.54 17.82 -15.60
CA ALA A 257 -8.38 17.57 -14.18
C ALA A 257 -9.07 18.61 -13.30
N ASP A 258 -9.65 19.69 -13.86
CA ASP A 258 -10.25 20.79 -13.10
C ASP A 258 -11.24 20.29 -12.02
N PHE A 259 -11.97 19.21 -12.33
CA PHE A 259 -12.83 18.51 -11.38
C PHE A 259 -12.07 17.96 -10.17
N LEU A 260 -11.08 17.13 -10.43
CA LEU A 260 -10.32 16.45 -9.41
C LEU A 260 -9.49 17.44 -8.61
N THR A 261 -8.85 18.40 -9.29
CA THR A 261 -8.06 19.46 -8.67
C THR A 261 -8.91 20.26 -7.70
N SER A 262 -10.08 20.74 -8.12
CA SER A 262 -10.94 21.52 -7.22
C SER A 262 -11.43 20.69 -6.03
N TRP A 263 -11.72 19.41 -6.22
CA TRP A 263 -12.11 18.49 -5.14
C TRP A 263 -10.96 18.27 -4.14
N LEU A 264 -9.75 17.96 -4.60
CA LEU A 264 -8.61 17.73 -3.71
C LEU A 264 -8.23 18.99 -2.94
N LEU A 265 -8.28 20.16 -3.59
CA LEU A 265 -8.03 21.44 -2.93
C LEU A 265 -9.12 21.80 -1.92
N SER A 266 -10.35 21.29 -2.09
CA SER A 266 -11.40 21.45 -1.08
C SER A 266 -11.23 20.48 0.10
N VAL A 267 -10.73 19.27 -0.14
CA VAL A 267 -10.37 18.33 0.92
C VAL A 267 -9.21 18.86 1.78
N LYS A 268 -8.17 19.46 1.17
CA LYS A 268 -7.00 19.98 1.89
C LYS A 268 -6.56 21.36 1.38
N PRO A 269 -7.21 22.46 1.83
CA PRO A 269 -6.92 23.81 1.33
C PRO A 269 -5.51 24.32 1.64
N SER A 270 -4.85 23.77 2.67
CA SER A 270 -3.48 24.13 3.03
C SER A 270 -2.48 23.89 1.89
N VAL A 271 -2.78 22.98 0.96
CA VAL A 271 -1.95 22.65 -0.20
C VAL A 271 -1.73 23.84 -1.12
N ILE A 272 -2.70 24.76 -1.24
CA ILE A 272 -2.58 25.96 -2.10
C ILE A 272 -1.34 26.79 -1.75
N ARG A 273 -0.95 26.78 -0.47
CA ARG A 273 0.24 27.51 0.02
C ARG A 273 1.56 26.84 -0.35
N LEU A 274 1.52 25.55 -0.67
CA LEU A 274 2.69 24.75 -1.07
C LEU A 274 2.97 24.82 -2.57
N LEU A 275 1.99 25.26 -3.37
CA LEU A 275 2.15 25.47 -4.80
C LEU A 275 3.02 26.69 -5.10
N ASP A 276 3.71 26.64 -6.24
CA ASP A 276 4.43 27.79 -6.78
C ASP A 276 3.46 28.90 -7.20
N ASN A 277 3.97 30.08 -7.55
CA ASN A 277 3.10 31.23 -7.82
C ASN A 277 2.17 31.03 -9.02
N LEU A 278 2.59 30.30 -10.06
CA LEU A 278 1.78 30.10 -11.27
C LEU A 278 0.67 29.08 -11.02
N ASP A 279 1.05 27.95 -10.42
CA ASP A 279 0.13 26.88 -10.04
C ASP A 279 -0.89 27.38 -9.01
N ARG A 280 -0.46 28.23 -8.08
CA ARG A 280 -1.33 28.82 -7.06
C ARG A 280 -2.43 29.70 -7.67
N ASP A 281 -2.09 30.58 -8.61
CA ASP A 281 -3.08 31.48 -9.23
C ASP A 281 -4.16 30.67 -9.98
N ARG A 282 -3.75 29.61 -10.68
CA ARG A 282 -4.68 28.69 -11.32
C ARG A 282 -5.53 27.92 -10.30
N ALA A 283 -4.90 27.37 -9.26
CA ALA A 283 -5.58 26.64 -8.18
C ALA A 283 -6.64 27.49 -7.48
N VAL A 284 -6.34 28.76 -7.17
CA VAL A 284 -7.29 29.72 -6.57
C VAL A 284 -8.46 29.96 -7.52
N THR A 285 -8.19 30.19 -8.80
CA THR A 285 -9.22 30.41 -9.82
C THR A 285 -10.17 29.21 -9.93
N LEU A 286 -9.65 27.98 -9.89
CA LEU A 286 -10.44 26.76 -9.94
C LEU A 286 -11.38 26.63 -8.75
N VAL A 287 -10.87 26.86 -7.53
CA VAL A 287 -11.67 26.80 -6.29
C VAL A 287 -12.76 27.88 -6.30
N GLU A 288 -12.44 29.10 -6.74
CA GLU A 288 -13.41 30.19 -6.83
C GLU A 288 -14.50 29.92 -7.87
N SER A 289 -14.16 29.33 -9.01
CA SER A 289 -15.12 28.99 -10.07
C SER A 289 -16.15 27.94 -9.63
N ARG A 290 -15.81 27.09 -8.65
CA ARG A 290 -16.66 26.02 -8.13
C ARG A 290 -17.43 26.35 -6.84
N ARG A 291 -17.11 27.45 -6.15
CA ARG A 291 -17.85 27.91 -4.95
C ARG A 291 -19.35 28.05 -5.16
N ASP A 292 -19.81 28.28 -6.39
CA ASP A 292 -21.24 28.38 -6.72
C ASP A 292 -21.92 27.03 -6.98
N ILE A 293 -21.15 25.97 -7.28
CA ILE A 293 -21.63 24.60 -7.50
C ILE A 293 -21.67 23.82 -6.18
N ASP A 294 -20.70 24.05 -5.30
CA ASP A 294 -20.53 23.31 -4.02
C ASP A 294 -21.49 23.72 -2.90
N LYS A 295 -22.41 24.67 -3.14
CA LYS A 295 -23.45 25.06 -2.15
C LYS A 295 -24.33 23.89 -1.68
N GLN A 296 -24.35 22.77 -2.42
CA GLN A 296 -25.09 21.54 -2.06
C GLN A 296 -24.22 20.50 -1.33
N CYS A 297 -22.90 20.60 -1.40
CA CYS A 297 -21.95 19.76 -0.65
C CYS A 297 -21.46 20.44 0.64
N ILE A 298 -22.14 21.53 1.05
CA ILE A 298 -21.80 22.36 2.21
C ILE A 298 -21.66 21.58 3.51
N HIS A 299 -22.28 20.41 3.69
CA HIS A 299 -22.09 19.65 4.93
C HIS A 299 -20.68 19.04 5.09
N LEU A 300 -19.91 18.88 4.02
CA LEU A 300 -18.47 18.55 4.10
C LEU A 300 -17.58 19.79 4.22
N VAL A 301 -18.12 20.94 3.82
CA VAL A 301 -17.47 22.25 3.93
C VAL A 301 -17.78 22.91 5.29
N ASP A 302 -18.84 22.53 5.99
CA ASP A 302 -19.21 23.11 7.30
C ASP A 302 -18.24 22.71 8.43
N GLU A 303 -17.44 21.65 8.22
CA GLU A 303 -16.28 21.37 9.05
C GLU A 303 -15.14 22.39 8.87
N TRP A 304 -15.09 23.10 7.72
CA TRP A 304 -14.15 24.19 7.46
C TRP A 304 -14.35 25.39 8.37
N ALA A 305 -15.57 25.63 8.86
CA ALA A 305 -15.86 26.74 9.75
C ALA A 305 -15.41 26.46 11.20
N ARG A 306 -15.17 25.19 11.56
CA ARG A 306 -14.77 24.80 12.93
C ARG A 306 -13.26 24.74 13.14
N LEU A 307 -12.45 24.73 12.08
CA LEU A 307 -10.98 24.56 12.16
C LEU A 307 -10.15 25.82 11.83
N ASN A 308 -10.71 27.03 12.01
CA ASN A 308 -9.99 28.31 12.09
C ASN A 308 -8.99 28.64 10.96
N LEU A 309 -9.48 28.98 9.76
CA LEU A 309 -8.71 29.77 8.80
C LEU A 309 -9.58 30.83 8.09
N ILE A 310 -10.19 31.72 8.88
CA ILE A 310 -10.14 33.19 8.70
C ILE A 310 -9.79 33.78 10.07
#